data_AF-A0A074WLY8-F1
#
_entry.id   AF-A0A074WLY8-F1
#
_cell.length_a   1.000
_cell.length_b   1.000
_cell.length_c   1.000
_cell.angle_alpha   90.00
_cell.angle_beta   90.00
_cell.angle_gamma   90.00
#
_symmetry.space_group_name_H-M   'P 1'
#
loop_
_entity.id
_entity.type
_entity.pdbx_description
1 polymer ?
#
loop_
_entity_poly.entity_id
_entity_poly.type
_entity_poly.pdbx_seq_one_letter_code
_entity_poly.pdbx_strand_id
1 'polypeptide(L)'
;VVYHIAEERTLRQLYVHNGIRCEQCGQCPILGVRWHCNNCPDYDLCSACESQPLHPRTHVFTKIRIPISFLGQNYQVQDVSYPGESMTHWPALRSSLKRQLAVDSGFEDLQIQVFYDQFTCKVNSNYPEDPMQIGFAADRRAFNKLMISPTWTRPVEPNLLYDRMFNFYDTDSNGLIGFREYVLGIAYLRRPDKQSSLGRVFLGYDLDGDGYVSRRDFIRMLSAKYAIQKRLVEDSIRTAESDMVTYTANIVQSSQPISAAFAQEDVPPGQTR
;
A
#
# COMPACT_ATOMS: atom_id res chain seq x y z
N VAL A 1 -33.34 -2.94 13.60
CA VAL A 1 -31.97 -2.40 13.38
C VAL A 1 -31.19 -2.26 14.68
N VAL A 2 -31.72 -1.59 15.72
CA VAL A 2 -31.00 -1.40 17.01
C VAL A 2 -30.67 -2.72 17.74
N TYR A 3 -31.59 -3.69 17.75
CA TYR A 3 -31.38 -5.00 18.38
C TYR A 3 -30.21 -5.78 17.77
N HIS A 4 -30.10 -5.83 16.44
CA HIS A 4 -28.98 -6.50 15.75
C HIS A 4 -27.63 -5.81 16.00
N ILE A 5 -27.60 -4.48 16.12
CA ILE A 5 -26.38 -3.74 16.47
C ILE A 5 -25.95 -4.03 17.91
N ALA A 6 -26.90 -4.17 18.83
CA ALA A 6 -26.63 -4.50 20.23
C ALA A 6 -26.11 -5.95 20.36
N GLU A 7 -26.72 -6.90 19.67
CA GLU A 7 -26.33 -8.31 19.65
C GLU A 7 -24.96 -8.55 19.00
N GLU A 8 -24.66 -7.89 17.87
CA GLU A 8 -23.31 -7.91 17.30
C GLU A 8 -22.26 -7.30 18.23
N ARG A 9 -22.61 -6.25 18.97
CA ARG A 9 -21.70 -5.65 19.96
C ARG A 9 -21.42 -6.58 21.12
N THR A 10 -22.42 -7.28 21.65
CA THR A 10 -22.22 -8.28 22.72
C THR A 10 -21.43 -9.47 22.21
N LEU A 11 -21.73 -10.00 21.02
CA LEU A 11 -20.95 -11.09 20.42
C LEU A 11 -19.47 -10.70 20.22
N ARG A 12 -19.20 -9.47 19.77
CA ARG A 12 -17.81 -8.97 19.66
C ARG A 12 -17.11 -8.90 21.01
N GLN A 13 -17.79 -8.60 22.10
CA GLN A 13 -17.17 -8.58 23.44
C GLN A 13 -16.90 -9.98 24.02
N LEU A 14 -17.49 -11.04 23.47
CA LEU A 14 -17.24 -12.42 23.90
C LEU A 14 -15.87 -12.96 23.45
N TYR A 15 -15.25 -12.36 22.44
CA TYR A 15 -13.89 -12.74 22.03
C TYR A 15 -12.88 -12.19 23.02
N VAL A 16 -12.26 -13.08 23.80
CA VAL A 16 -11.30 -12.74 24.85
C VAL A 16 -9.89 -13.20 24.44
N HIS A 17 -8.98 -12.24 24.27
CA HIS A 17 -7.57 -12.53 23.98
C HIS A 17 -6.77 -12.65 25.28
N ASN A 18 -6.85 -13.82 25.92
CA ASN A 18 -6.17 -14.09 27.19
C ASN A 18 -4.65 -13.92 27.07
N GLY A 19 -4.05 -13.29 28.09
CA GLY A 19 -2.61 -13.03 28.13
C GLY A 19 -2.12 -11.91 27.22
N ILE A 20 -3.02 -11.27 26.46
CA ILE A 20 -2.68 -10.14 25.57
C ILE A 20 -3.07 -8.83 26.22
N ARG A 21 -2.11 -7.92 26.28
CA ARG A 21 -2.26 -6.57 26.81
C ARG A 21 -2.27 -5.56 25.68
N CYS A 22 -3.12 -4.55 25.79
CA CYS A 22 -3.01 -3.35 24.97
C CYS A 22 -1.84 -2.50 25.48
N GLU A 23 -0.83 -2.27 24.64
CA GLU A 23 0.37 -1.53 25.02
C GLU A 23 0.11 -0.04 25.31
N GLN A 24 -1.00 0.50 24.82
CA GLN A 24 -1.33 1.92 25.00
C GLN A 24 -2.16 2.21 26.25
N CYS A 25 -3.20 1.43 26.53
CA CYS A 25 -4.10 1.67 27.67
C CYS A 25 -3.95 0.64 28.80
N GLY A 26 -3.12 -0.38 28.62
CA GLY A 26 -2.86 -1.43 29.60
C GLY A 26 -3.99 -2.46 29.74
N GLN A 27 -5.09 -2.35 28.99
CA GLN A 27 -6.21 -3.30 29.02
C GLN A 27 -5.71 -4.73 28.79
N CYS A 28 -6.00 -5.64 29.72
CA CYS A 28 -5.65 -7.06 29.62
C CYS A 28 -6.72 -7.89 30.35
N PRO A 29 -7.35 -8.90 29.71
CA PRO A 29 -7.18 -9.25 28.30
C PRO A 29 -7.82 -8.23 27.34
N ILE A 30 -7.33 -8.15 26.11
CA ILE A 30 -8.01 -7.40 25.05
C ILE A 30 -9.35 -8.09 24.75
N LEU A 31 -10.43 -7.30 24.73
CA LEU A 31 -11.78 -7.73 24.41
C LEU A 31 -12.16 -7.33 22.99
N GLY A 32 -12.75 -8.26 22.24
CA GLY A 32 -13.14 -8.07 20.85
C GLY A 32 -11.97 -8.15 19.89
N VAL A 33 -11.78 -7.12 19.08
CA VAL A 33 -10.74 -7.15 18.05
C VAL A 33 -9.39 -6.75 18.66
N ARG A 34 -8.42 -7.65 18.56
CA ARG A 34 -6.99 -7.39 18.77
C ARG A 34 -6.38 -6.86 17.47
N TRP A 35 -5.67 -5.75 17.56
CA TRP A 35 -4.88 -5.18 16.47
C TRP A 35 -3.41 -5.41 16.76
N HIS A 36 -2.79 -6.35 16.05
CA HIS A 36 -1.37 -6.67 16.21
C HIS A 36 -0.55 -5.87 15.19
N CYS A 37 0.49 -5.17 15.64
CA CYS A 37 1.38 -4.44 14.74
C CYS A 37 2.38 -5.40 14.11
N ASN A 38 2.42 -5.48 12.78
CA ASN A 38 3.36 -6.35 12.09
C ASN A 38 4.80 -5.80 12.09
N ASN A 39 4.98 -4.52 12.41
CA ASN A 39 6.28 -3.83 12.32
C ASN A 39 6.96 -3.65 13.68
N CYS A 40 6.30 -3.98 14.78
CA CYS A 40 6.85 -3.92 16.12
C CYS A 40 6.91 -5.31 16.75
N PRO A 41 7.95 -5.63 17.53
CA PRO A 41 7.92 -6.82 18.38
C PRO A 41 6.80 -6.72 19.41
N ASP A 42 5.92 -7.73 19.46
CA ASP A 42 4.91 -7.94 20.51
C ASP A 42 4.04 -6.72 20.84
N TYR A 43 3.64 -5.96 19.82
CA TYR A 43 2.86 -4.74 20.03
C TYR A 43 1.40 -4.93 19.64
N ASP A 44 0.52 -4.85 20.63
CA ASP A 44 -0.92 -5.04 20.46
C ASP A 44 -1.74 -3.84 20.94
N LEU A 45 -2.80 -3.53 20.20
CA LEU A 45 -3.75 -2.48 20.53
C LEU A 45 -5.17 -3.03 20.61
N CYS A 46 -5.96 -2.49 21.53
CA CYS A 46 -7.41 -2.63 21.50
C CYS A 46 -8.01 -1.67 20.47
N SER A 47 -9.26 -1.91 20.07
CA SER A 47 -9.94 -1.11 19.03
C SER A 47 -10.05 0.39 19.38
N ALA A 48 -10.13 0.75 20.67
CA ALA A 48 -10.21 2.15 21.09
C ALA A 48 -8.86 2.88 20.97
N CYS A 49 -7.75 2.15 21.12
CA CYS A 49 -6.40 2.70 20.98
C CYS A 49 -5.94 2.74 19.52
N GLU A 50 -6.33 1.74 18.72
CA GLU A 50 -6.05 1.74 17.28
C GLU A 50 -6.69 2.95 16.57
N SER A 51 -7.90 3.36 16.97
CA SER A 51 -8.56 4.53 16.39
C SER A 51 -7.90 5.88 16.72
N GLN A 52 -6.82 5.88 17.51
CA GLN A 52 -6.11 7.08 17.95
C GLN A 52 -4.71 7.12 17.31
N PRO A 53 -4.18 8.32 16.99
CA PRO A 53 -2.86 8.47 16.37
C PRO A 53 -1.72 8.35 17.40
N LEU A 54 -1.73 7.28 18.20
CA LEU A 54 -0.77 7.05 19.29
C LEU A 54 0.37 6.10 18.89
N HIS A 55 0.23 5.43 17.74
CA HIS A 55 1.25 4.57 17.14
C HIS A 55 1.64 5.12 15.76
N PRO A 56 2.87 4.88 15.28
CA PRO A 56 3.28 5.32 13.95
C PRO A 56 2.30 4.93 12.85
N ARG A 57 1.90 5.92 12.05
CA ARG A 57 0.95 5.73 10.93
C ARG A 57 1.52 4.92 9.77
N THR A 58 2.83 4.74 9.74
CA THR A 58 3.54 3.93 8.76
C THR A 58 3.52 2.44 9.09
N HIS A 59 3.07 2.05 10.29
CA HIS A 59 2.99 0.65 10.68
C HIS A 59 1.66 0.02 10.24
N VAL A 60 1.74 -1.25 9.82
CA VAL A 60 0.61 -2.03 9.34
C VAL A 60 0.12 -2.97 10.44
N PHE A 61 -1.20 -2.98 10.65
CA PHE A 61 -1.83 -3.82 11.66
C PHE A 61 -2.54 -5.02 11.06
N THR A 62 -2.34 -6.20 11.66
CA THR A 62 -3.16 -7.38 11.44
C THR A 62 -4.38 -7.33 12.36
N LYS A 63 -5.57 -7.46 11.76
CA LYS A 63 -6.85 -7.49 12.48
C LYS A 63 -7.18 -8.92 12.91
N ILE A 64 -7.01 -9.22 14.19
CA ILE A 64 -7.32 -10.53 14.77
C ILE A 64 -8.67 -10.45 15.49
N ARG A 65 -9.71 -11.03 14.87
CA ARG A 65 -11.08 -11.01 15.43
C ARG A 65 -11.38 -12.17 16.37
N ILE A 66 -10.85 -13.35 16.05
CA ILE A 66 -11.05 -14.58 16.82
C ILE A 66 -9.73 -14.88 17.54
N PRO A 67 -9.73 -15.15 18.86
CA PRO A 67 -8.52 -15.46 19.60
C PRO A 67 -7.78 -16.64 19.00
N ILE A 68 -6.55 -16.39 18.56
CA ILE A 68 -5.62 -17.43 18.11
C ILE A 68 -4.95 -18.02 19.35
N SER A 69 -4.76 -19.34 19.37
CA SER A 69 -3.99 -20.02 20.42
C SER A 69 -2.58 -19.42 20.52
N PHE A 70 -1.99 -19.47 21.70
CA PHE A 70 -0.64 -18.94 21.95
C PHE A 70 0.42 -19.47 20.96
N LEU A 71 0.31 -20.74 20.54
CA LEU A 71 1.22 -21.37 19.59
C LEU A 71 1.07 -20.86 18.15
N GLY A 72 -0.07 -20.27 17.81
CA GLY A 72 -0.36 -19.74 16.48
C GLY A 72 -0.14 -18.23 16.35
N GLN A 73 0.41 -17.58 17.38
CA GLN A 73 0.69 -16.15 17.32
C GLN A 73 1.87 -15.90 16.39
N ASN A 74 1.69 -14.93 15.48
CA ASN A 74 2.75 -14.52 14.59
C ASN A 74 3.58 -13.43 15.28
N TYR A 75 4.82 -13.77 15.63
CA TYR A 75 5.78 -12.84 16.22
C TYR A 75 6.83 -12.35 15.21
N GLN A 76 6.65 -12.66 13.92
CA GLN A 76 7.58 -12.20 12.89
C GLN A 76 7.38 -10.71 12.62
N VAL A 77 8.41 -9.94 12.93
CA VAL A 77 8.47 -8.52 12.62
C VAL A 77 8.77 -8.34 11.13
N GLN A 78 7.91 -7.58 10.46
CA GLN A 78 8.06 -7.16 9.07
C GLN A 78 8.69 -5.77 8.98
N ASP A 79 9.46 -5.53 7.93
CA ASP A 79 9.98 -4.21 7.64
C ASP A 79 8.84 -3.22 7.33
N VAL A 80 9.03 -1.95 7.70
CA VAL A 80 8.05 -0.89 7.46
C VAL A 80 7.88 -0.68 5.95
N SER A 81 6.68 -0.94 5.42
CA SER A 81 6.37 -0.82 4.00
C SER A 81 6.48 0.62 3.51
N TYR A 82 6.00 1.56 4.31
CA TYR A 82 6.01 2.97 4.00
C TYR A 82 7.44 3.55 4.15
N PRO A 83 7.90 4.39 3.21
CA PRO A 83 9.23 5.02 3.29
C PRO A 83 9.29 6.20 4.27
N GLY A 84 8.13 6.77 4.64
CA GLY A 84 8.11 7.99 5.41
C GLY A 84 8.59 7.83 6.84
N GLU A 85 9.04 8.93 7.43
CA GLU A 85 9.47 8.92 8.82
C GLU A 85 8.31 8.52 9.74
N SER A 86 8.64 7.69 10.72
CA SER A 86 7.74 7.15 11.74
C SER A 86 7.33 8.26 12.73
N MET A 87 6.63 9.27 12.23
CA MET A 87 6.10 10.34 13.06
C MET A 87 4.69 9.98 13.53
N THR A 88 4.50 10.07 14.85
CA THR A 88 3.20 9.87 15.51
C THR A 88 2.24 11.03 15.22
N HIS A 89 2.76 12.24 15.00
CA HIS A 89 1.94 13.43 14.75
C HIS A 89 2.47 14.29 13.61
N TRP A 90 1.69 14.38 12.53
CA TRP A 90 1.90 15.32 11.44
C TRP A 90 1.02 16.55 11.62
N PRO A 91 1.53 17.78 11.40
CA PRO A 91 0.71 18.98 11.44
C PRO A 91 -0.42 18.91 10.42
N ALA A 92 -1.62 19.35 10.81
CA ALA A 92 -2.76 19.42 9.89
C ALA A 92 -2.47 20.42 8.75
N LEU A 93 -2.90 20.07 7.55
CA LEU A 93 -2.78 20.94 6.38
C LEU A 93 -3.59 22.24 6.60
N ARG A 94 -2.95 23.39 6.36
CA ARG A 94 -3.58 24.72 6.47
C ARG A 94 -4.84 24.80 5.61
N SER A 95 -5.93 25.33 6.18
CA SER A 95 -7.24 25.41 5.51
C SER A 95 -7.26 26.29 4.25
N SER A 96 -6.33 27.24 4.12
CA SER A 96 -6.16 28.03 2.89
C SER A 96 -5.57 27.18 1.76
N LEU A 97 -4.50 26.45 2.03
CA LEU A 97 -3.84 25.56 1.07
C LEU A 97 -4.76 24.42 0.63
N LYS A 98 -5.54 23.86 1.56
CA LYS A 98 -6.53 22.82 1.26
C LYS A 98 -7.55 23.29 0.21
N ARG A 99 -8.14 24.47 0.43
CA ARG A 99 -9.10 25.07 -0.51
C ARG A 99 -8.47 25.42 -1.86
N GLN A 100 -7.24 25.94 -1.85
CA GLN A 100 -6.52 26.23 -3.09
C GLN A 100 -6.28 24.96 -3.92
N LEU A 101 -5.82 23.88 -3.28
CA LEU A 101 -5.60 22.60 -3.95
C LEU A 101 -6.91 21.98 -4.43
N ALA A 102 -8.00 22.10 -3.67
CA ALA A 102 -9.32 21.65 -4.10
C ALA A 102 -9.74 22.31 -5.42
N VAL A 103 -9.55 23.63 -5.54
CA VAL A 103 -9.83 24.39 -6.77
C VAL A 103 -8.91 23.95 -7.92
N ASP A 104 -7.59 23.89 -7.69
CA ASP A 104 -6.61 23.56 -8.74
C ASP A 104 -6.79 22.13 -9.27
N SER A 105 -7.14 21.19 -8.39
CA SER A 105 -7.24 19.75 -8.71
C SER A 105 -8.64 19.31 -9.13
N GLY A 106 -9.69 20.03 -8.70
CA GLY A 106 -11.08 19.62 -8.82
C GLY A 106 -11.53 18.57 -7.79
N PHE A 107 -10.72 18.29 -6.76
CA PHE A 107 -11.08 17.39 -5.67
C PHE A 107 -11.80 18.12 -4.53
N GLU A 108 -12.57 17.35 -3.74
CA GLU A 108 -13.20 17.86 -2.52
C GLU A 108 -12.16 18.05 -1.39
N ASP A 109 -12.43 18.99 -0.47
CA ASP A 109 -11.58 19.28 0.69
C ASP A 109 -11.25 18.02 1.52
N LEU A 110 -12.21 17.10 1.66
CA LEU A 110 -12.00 15.84 2.39
C LEU A 110 -11.00 14.93 1.67
N GLN A 111 -11.08 14.86 0.33
CA GLN A 111 -10.15 14.08 -0.47
C GLN A 111 -8.73 14.64 -0.39
N ILE A 112 -8.58 15.98 -0.39
CA ILE A 112 -7.27 16.62 -0.18
C ILE A 112 -6.68 16.25 1.19
N GLN A 113 -7.49 16.21 2.25
CA GLN A 113 -7.02 15.75 3.56
C GLN A 113 -6.57 14.29 3.53
N VAL A 114 -7.35 13.40 2.90
CA VAL A 114 -6.98 11.98 2.76
C VAL A 114 -5.67 11.83 1.98
N PHE A 115 -5.48 12.61 0.91
CA PHE A 115 -4.23 12.61 0.17
C PHE A 115 -3.05 13.12 1.00
N TYR A 116 -3.27 14.11 1.86
CA TYR A 116 -2.26 14.60 2.78
C TYR A 116 -1.86 13.54 3.81
N ASP A 117 -2.83 12.86 4.41
CA ASP A 117 -2.58 11.75 5.35
C ASP A 117 -1.81 10.61 4.65
N GLN A 118 -2.13 10.30 3.39
CA GLN A 118 -1.36 9.32 2.61
C GLN A 118 0.04 9.83 2.28
N PHE A 119 0.19 11.10 1.91
CA PHE A 119 1.46 11.70 1.52
C PHE A 119 2.45 11.74 2.68
N THR A 120 1.98 12.05 3.89
CA THR A 120 2.82 12.07 5.10
C THR A 120 3.43 10.70 5.43
N CYS A 121 2.75 9.59 5.11
CA CYS A 121 3.34 8.25 5.20
C CYS A 121 4.37 7.96 4.10
N LYS A 122 4.41 8.75 3.02
CA LYS A 122 5.26 8.53 1.83
C LYS A 122 6.52 9.39 1.79
N VAL A 123 6.56 10.51 2.51
CA VAL A 123 7.68 11.46 2.45
C VAL A 123 8.80 11.10 3.39
N ASN A 124 10.03 11.13 2.88
CA ASN A 124 11.24 10.74 3.60
C ASN A 124 12.36 11.79 3.53
N SER A 125 12.13 12.92 2.88
CA SER A 125 13.14 13.95 2.64
C SER A 125 12.64 15.32 3.07
N ASN A 126 13.55 16.11 3.63
CA ASN A 126 13.32 17.51 3.94
C ASN A 126 13.27 18.32 2.64
N TYR A 127 12.32 19.25 2.54
CA TYR A 127 12.17 20.15 1.39
C TYR A 127 12.21 21.63 1.87
N PRO A 128 13.41 22.22 2.01
CA PRO A 128 13.57 23.56 2.57
C PRO A 128 12.95 24.67 1.70
N GLU A 129 12.98 24.50 0.38
CA GLU A 129 12.46 25.46 -0.59
C GLU A 129 11.00 25.20 -0.96
N ASP A 130 10.26 24.45 -0.13
CA ASP A 130 8.88 24.08 -0.39
C ASP A 130 7.97 25.30 -0.57
N PRO A 131 7.39 25.52 -1.76
CA PRO A 131 6.46 26.63 -2.01
C PRO A 131 5.23 26.60 -1.08
N MET A 132 4.86 25.42 -0.58
CA MET A 132 3.74 25.23 0.34
C MET A 132 4.13 25.32 1.83
N GLN A 133 5.41 25.41 2.15
CA GLN A 133 5.94 25.40 3.53
C GLN A 133 5.41 24.23 4.39
N ILE A 134 5.18 23.08 3.78
CA ILE A 134 4.99 21.79 4.48
C ILE A 134 6.37 21.30 4.94
N GLY A 135 7.40 21.49 4.11
CA GLY A 135 8.80 21.24 4.45
C GLY A 135 9.25 19.80 4.21
N PHE A 136 8.43 18.98 3.55
CA PHE A 136 8.73 17.58 3.27
C PHE A 136 8.31 17.19 1.86
N ALA A 137 9.08 16.30 1.27
CA ALA A 137 8.84 15.74 -0.05
C ALA A 137 9.22 14.26 -0.14
N ALA A 138 8.73 13.59 -1.16
CA ALA A 138 9.16 12.24 -1.49
C ALA A 138 10.33 12.32 -2.46
N ASP A 139 11.48 11.77 -2.07
CA ASP A 139 12.59 11.59 -3.00
C ASP A 139 12.34 10.38 -3.93
N ARG A 140 13.27 10.20 -4.87
CA ARG A 140 13.23 9.08 -5.82
C ARG A 140 13.30 7.70 -5.15
N ARG A 141 13.96 7.59 -3.99
CA ARG A 141 14.09 6.33 -3.25
C ARG A 141 12.75 5.96 -2.60
N ALA A 142 12.08 6.91 -1.97
CA ALA A 142 10.74 6.73 -1.40
C ALA A 142 9.72 6.40 -2.48
N PHE A 143 9.74 7.14 -3.60
CA PHE A 143 8.86 6.85 -4.73
C PHE A 143 9.06 5.43 -5.23
N ASN A 144 10.30 5.02 -5.50
CA ASN A 144 10.59 3.66 -5.94
C ASN A 144 10.09 2.63 -4.93
N LYS A 145 10.38 2.79 -3.63
CA LYS A 145 9.93 1.85 -2.58
C LYS A 145 8.41 1.62 -2.59
N LEU A 146 7.62 2.64 -2.91
CA LEU A 146 6.16 2.56 -2.98
C LEU A 146 5.62 1.95 -4.26
N MET A 147 6.36 2.06 -5.36
CA MET A 147 5.97 1.51 -6.67
C MET A 147 6.37 0.04 -6.83
N ILE A 148 7.09 -0.49 -5.84
CA ILE A 148 7.61 -1.85 -5.79
C ILE A 148 6.84 -2.64 -4.73
N SER A 149 6.57 -3.91 -5.01
CA SER A 149 5.98 -4.80 -4.01
C SER A 149 6.95 -5.02 -2.84
N PRO A 150 6.52 -4.89 -1.57
CA PRO A 150 7.36 -5.17 -0.41
C PRO A 150 7.80 -6.65 -0.33
N THR A 151 7.21 -7.55 -1.12
CA THR A 151 7.62 -8.97 -1.23
C THR A 151 8.90 -9.18 -2.04
N TRP A 152 9.43 -8.14 -2.69
CA TRP A 152 10.62 -8.27 -3.54
C TRP A 152 11.89 -8.28 -2.68
N THR A 153 12.56 -9.43 -2.66
CA THR A 153 13.74 -9.71 -1.81
C THR A 153 15.03 -9.04 -2.28
N ARG A 154 15.04 -8.42 -3.46
CA ARG A 154 16.22 -7.76 -4.03
C ARG A 154 15.97 -6.26 -4.24
N PRO A 155 16.97 -5.40 -3.98
CA PRO A 155 16.89 -4.00 -4.33
C PRO A 155 16.60 -3.87 -5.82
N VAL A 156 15.59 -3.07 -6.15
CA VAL A 156 15.13 -2.94 -7.53
C VAL A 156 16.11 -2.08 -8.30
N GLU A 157 16.63 -2.68 -9.36
CA GLU A 157 17.40 -1.95 -10.36
C GLU A 157 16.58 -0.77 -10.90
N PRO A 158 17.23 0.38 -11.15
CA PRO A 158 16.57 1.54 -11.76
C PRO A 158 15.77 1.09 -12.99
N ASN A 159 14.47 1.40 -13.00
CA ASN A 159 13.61 1.07 -14.13
C ASN A 159 13.15 2.35 -14.80
N LEU A 160 13.41 2.46 -16.11
CA LEU A 160 13.05 3.62 -16.91
C LEU A 160 11.57 4.01 -16.80
N LEU A 161 10.66 3.04 -16.63
CA LEU A 161 9.24 3.34 -16.44
C LEU A 161 9.02 4.10 -15.13
N TYR A 162 9.58 3.63 -14.02
CA TYR A 162 9.46 4.32 -12.73
C TYR A 162 10.12 5.70 -12.76
N ASP A 163 11.24 5.82 -13.46
CA ASP A 163 11.93 7.08 -13.67
C ASP A 163 11.03 8.11 -14.39
N ARG A 164 10.35 7.68 -15.46
CA ARG A 164 9.40 8.54 -16.19
C ARG A 164 8.14 8.83 -15.37
N MET A 165 7.69 7.89 -14.56
CA MET A 165 6.59 8.13 -13.62
C MET A 165 6.97 9.13 -12.53
N PHE A 166 8.21 9.12 -12.03
CA PHE A 166 8.69 10.11 -11.08
C PHE A 166 8.68 11.52 -11.71
N ASN A 167 9.30 11.66 -12.88
CA ASN A 167 9.36 12.93 -13.61
C ASN A 167 7.99 13.45 -14.06
N PHE A 168 6.97 12.58 -14.15
CA PHE A 168 5.61 13.01 -14.40
C PHE A 168 5.02 13.82 -13.24
N TYR A 169 5.42 13.49 -12.00
CA TYR A 169 5.03 14.24 -10.81
C TYR A 169 5.95 15.43 -10.56
N ASP A 170 7.27 15.25 -10.63
CA ASP A 170 8.30 16.28 -10.43
C ASP A 170 8.30 17.28 -11.61
N THR A 171 7.47 18.32 -11.48
CA THR A 171 7.19 19.28 -12.56
C THR A 171 8.22 20.39 -12.65
N ASP A 172 8.89 20.71 -11.54
CA ASP A 172 9.98 21.68 -11.50
C ASP A 172 11.36 21.01 -11.67
N SER A 173 11.42 19.68 -11.80
CA SER A 173 12.64 18.88 -12.02
C SER A 173 13.67 19.04 -10.90
N ASN A 174 13.21 19.28 -9.67
CA ASN A 174 14.07 19.46 -8.50
C ASN A 174 14.49 18.12 -7.86
N GLY A 175 14.01 16.98 -8.38
CA GLY A 175 14.31 15.64 -7.87
C GLY A 175 13.50 15.23 -6.64
N LEU A 176 12.48 16.00 -6.28
CA LEU A 176 11.57 15.82 -5.15
C LEU A 176 10.13 15.91 -5.63
N ILE A 177 9.23 15.14 -5.03
CA ILE A 177 7.79 15.28 -5.27
C ILE A 177 7.17 15.96 -4.06
N GLY A 178 6.83 17.24 -4.24
CA GLY A 178 6.10 18.01 -3.23
C GLY A 178 4.62 17.61 -3.13
N PHE A 179 3.92 18.08 -2.10
CA PHE A 179 2.50 17.73 -1.91
C PHE A 179 1.61 18.28 -3.04
N ARG A 180 1.88 19.49 -3.54
CA ARG A 180 1.14 20.07 -4.67
C ARG A 180 1.26 19.19 -5.91
N GLU A 181 2.48 18.79 -6.23
CA GLU A 181 2.79 17.95 -7.39
C GLU A 181 2.13 16.59 -7.29
N TYR A 182 2.18 15.97 -6.11
CA TYR A 182 1.48 14.74 -5.82
C TYR A 182 -0.04 14.84 -6.10
N VAL A 183 -0.69 15.87 -5.57
CA VAL A 183 -2.14 16.08 -5.75
C VAL A 183 -2.48 16.37 -7.21
N LEU A 184 -1.74 17.26 -7.87
CA LEU A 184 -1.99 17.62 -9.26
C LEU A 184 -1.72 16.46 -10.22
N GLY A 185 -0.70 15.63 -9.95
CA GLY A 185 -0.44 14.41 -10.70
C GLY A 185 -1.58 13.39 -10.56
N ILE A 186 -2.14 13.19 -9.37
CA ILE A 186 -3.32 12.34 -9.17
C ILE A 186 -4.55 12.92 -9.88
N ALA A 187 -4.76 14.23 -9.77
CA ALA A 187 -5.84 14.92 -10.47
C ALA A 187 -5.75 14.67 -11.97
N TYR A 188 -4.55 14.80 -12.53
CA TYR A 188 -4.29 14.54 -13.94
C TYR A 188 -4.64 13.11 -14.36
N LEU A 189 -4.21 12.10 -13.61
CA LEU A 189 -4.48 10.69 -13.92
C LEU A 189 -5.97 10.31 -13.81
N ARG A 190 -6.74 11.05 -13.02
CA ARG A 190 -8.18 10.81 -12.81
C ARG A 190 -9.09 11.67 -13.68
N ARG A 191 -8.55 12.61 -14.46
CA ARG A 191 -9.36 13.47 -15.32
C ARG A 191 -10.06 12.63 -16.40
N PRO A 192 -11.38 12.79 -16.59
CA PRO A 192 -12.11 12.07 -17.62
C PRO A 192 -11.76 12.56 -19.02
N ASP A 193 -11.33 13.82 -19.15
CA ASP A 193 -10.88 14.40 -20.41
C ASP A 193 -9.49 13.88 -20.79
N LYS A 194 -9.48 12.91 -21.71
CA LYS A 194 -8.26 12.33 -22.27
C LYS A 194 -7.47 13.33 -23.09
N GLN A 195 -8.09 14.32 -23.74
CA GLN A 195 -7.41 15.20 -24.68
C GLN A 195 -6.42 16.14 -23.96
N SER A 196 -6.88 16.75 -22.87
CA SER A 196 -6.05 17.62 -22.01
C SER A 196 -4.98 16.83 -21.23
N SER A 197 -5.16 15.51 -21.09
CA SER A 197 -4.24 14.62 -20.39
C SER A 197 -3.22 13.90 -21.29
N LEU A 198 -3.21 14.17 -22.61
CA LEU A 198 -2.23 13.59 -23.52
C LEU A 198 -0.86 14.27 -23.46
N GLY A 199 -0.79 15.58 -23.18
CA GLY A 199 0.46 16.33 -23.27
C GLY A 199 1.57 15.84 -22.34
N ARG A 200 1.28 15.62 -21.05
CA ARG A 200 2.28 15.12 -20.09
C ARG A 200 2.56 13.63 -20.28
N VAL A 201 1.56 12.86 -20.71
CA VAL A 201 1.78 11.44 -21.05
C VAL A 201 2.73 11.34 -22.23
N PHE A 202 2.52 12.15 -23.27
CA PHE A 202 3.40 12.23 -24.43
C PHE A 202 4.83 12.56 -24.02
N LEU A 203 5.03 13.58 -23.17
CA LEU A 203 6.35 13.93 -22.63
C LEU A 203 6.99 12.79 -21.81
N GLY A 204 6.17 11.95 -21.17
CA GLY A 204 6.66 10.74 -20.49
C GLY A 204 7.17 9.66 -21.45
N TYR A 205 6.66 9.61 -22.68
CA TYR A 205 7.09 8.69 -23.72
C TYR A 205 8.23 9.23 -24.58
N ASP A 206 8.25 10.53 -24.86
CA ASP A 206 9.34 11.20 -25.58
C ASP A 206 10.61 11.20 -24.71
N LEU A 207 11.59 10.35 -25.07
CA LEU A 207 12.75 10.11 -24.21
C LEU A 207 13.91 11.05 -24.50
N ASP A 208 14.05 11.49 -25.75
CA ASP A 208 15.10 12.39 -26.23
C ASP A 208 14.65 13.87 -26.33
N GLY A 209 13.36 14.14 -26.12
CA GLY A 209 12.80 15.48 -25.99
C GLY A 209 12.71 16.22 -27.31
N ASP A 210 12.62 15.49 -28.43
CA ASP A 210 12.55 16.08 -29.77
C ASP A 210 11.13 16.51 -30.17
N GLY A 211 10.15 16.27 -29.29
CA GLY A 211 8.73 16.57 -29.52
C GLY A 211 8.00 15.48 -30.28
N TYR A 212 8.64 14.34 -30.56
CA TYR A 212 8.09 13.18 -31.23
C TYR A 212 8.22 11.93 -30.34
N VAL A 213 7.35 10.93 -30.56
CA VAL A 213 7.52 9.60 -29.95
C VAL A 213 7.96 8.66 -31.04
N SER A 214 9.26 8.39 -31.09
CA SER A 214 9.84 7.52 -32.10
C SER A 214 9.66 6.03 -31.75
N ARG A 215 9.89 5.16 -32.73
CA ARG A 215 9.94 3.70 -32.49
C ARG A 215 10.98 3.35 -31.41
N ARG A 216 12.08 4.09 -31.33
CA ARG A 216 13.14 3.87 -30.34
C ARG A 216 12.62 4.14 -28.93
N ASP A 217 11.87 5.21 -28.75
CA ASP A 217 11.30 5.59 -27.46
C ASP A 217 10.29 4.56 -26.97
N PHE A 218 9.40 4.16 -27.88
CA PHE A 218 8.38 3.18 -27.59
C PHE A 218 8.96 1.82 -27.21
N ILE A 219 9.99 1.35 -27.93
CA ILE A 219 10.67 0.08 -27.62
C ILE A 219 11.31 0.15 -26.23
N ARG A 220 12.03 1.23 -25.90
CA ARG A 220 12.67 1.37 -24.59
C ARG A 220 11.64 1.39 -23.46
N MET A 221 10.51 2.08 -23.65
CA MET A 221 9.43 2.13 -22.67
C MET A 221 8.75 0.76 -22.49
N LEU A 222 8.45 0.07 -23.58
CA LEU A 222 7.88 -1.28 -23.54
C LEU A 222 8.83 -2.30 -22.90
N SER A 223 10.13 -2.24 -23.20
CA SER A 223 11.13 -3.10 -22.56
C SER A 223 11.19 -2.88 -21.05
N ALA A 224 11.15 -1.61 -20.60
CA ALA A 224 11.13 -1.27 -19.19
C ALA A 224 9.86 -1.79 -18.48
N LYS A 225 8.69 -1.63 -19.11
CA LYS A 225 7.42 -2.17 -18.64
C LYS A 225 7.44 -3.71 -18.58
N TYR A 226 7.94 -4.36 -19.62
CA TYR A 226 8.03 -5.81 -19.69
C TYR A 226 8.89 -6.38 -18.56
N ALA A 227 10.01 -5.72 -18.23
CA ALA A 227 10.87 -6.13 -17.11
C ALA A 227 10.13 -6.12 -15.77
N ILE A 228 9.29 -5.10 -15.51
CA ILE A 228 8.45 -5.03 -14.30
C ILE A 228 7.39 -6.14 -14.32
N GLN A 229 6.67 -6.26 -15.43
CA GLN A 229 5.58 -7.23 -15.55
C GLN A 229 6.08 -8.67 -15.39
N LYS A 230 7.23 -9.00 -15.97
CA LYS A 230 7.86 -10.32 -15.80
C LYS A 230 8.09 -10.65 -14.33
N ARG A 231 8.63 -9.71 -13.54
CA ARG A 231 8.85 -9.90 -12.10
C ARG A 231 7.55 -10.08 -11.30
N LEU A 232 6.52 -9.30 -11.62
CA LEU A 232 5.21 -9.45 -10.97
C LEU A 232 4.59 -10.84 -11.20
N VAL A 233 4.74 -11.37 -12.41
CA VAL A 233 4.29 -12.73 -12.77
C VAL A 233 5.12 -13.78 -12.04
N GLU A 234 6.46 -13.65 -12.00
CA GLU A 234 7.34 -14.55 -11.24
C GLU A 234 6.95 -14.62 -9.74
N ASP A 235 6.64 -13.48 -9.12
CA ASP A 235 6.22 -13.41 -7.72
C ASP A 235 4.84 -14.03 -7.48
N SER A 236 3.92 -13.87 -8.43
CA SER A 236 2.58 -14.46 -8.36
C SER A 236 2.66 -15.99 -8.46
N ILE A 237 3.53 -16.51 -9.33
CA ILE A 237 3.81 -17.96 -9.44
C ILE A 237 4.42 -18.48 -8.14
N ARG A 238 5.45 -17.81 -7.58
CA ARG A 238 6.07 -18.22 -6.31
C ARG A 238 5.07 -18.30 -5.16
N THR A 239 4.15 -17.35 -5.10
CA THR A 239 3.09 -17.32 -4.08
C THR A 239 2.14 -18.50 -4.26
N ALA A 240 1.69 -18.76 -5.49
CA ALA A 240 0.83 -19.89 -5.80
C ALA A 240 1.49 -21.25 -5.48
N GLU A 241 2.79 -21.40 -5.77
CA GLU A 241 3.56 -22.60 -5.41
C GLU A 241 3.60 -22.80 -3.89
N SER A 242 3.86 -21.74 -3.11
CA SER A 242 3.87 -21.80 -1.64
C SER A 242 2.49 -22.18 -1.07
N ASP A 243 1.42 -21.62 -1.64
CA ASP A 243 0.05 -21.95 -1.26
C ASP A 243 -0.26 -23.41 -1.57
N MET A 244 0.17 -23.92 -2.74
CA MET A 244 0.01 -25.32 -3.12
C MET A 244 0.81 -26.26 -2.20
N VAL A 245 2.02 -25.90 -1.81
CA VAL A 245 2.84 -26.66 -0.83
C VAL A 245 2.15 -26.68 0.53
N THR A 246 1.61 -25.54 0.98
CA THR A 246 0.90 -25.46 2.26
C THR A 246 -0.39 -26.29 2.24
N TYR A 247 -1.15 -26.21 1.13
CA TYR A 247 -2.35 -27.00 0.90
C TYR A 247 -2.05 -28.51 0.91
N THR A 248 -1.04 -28.95 0.17
CA THR A 248 -0.63 -30.36 0.13
C THR A 248 -0.12 -30.84 1.49
N ALA A 249 0.65 -30.03 2.22
CA ALA A 249 1.05 -30.34 3.60
C ALA A 249 -0.15 -30.52 4.53
N ASN A 250 -1.17 -29.67 4.41
CA ASN A 250 -2.41 -29.80 5.18
C ASN A 250 -3.19 -31.07 4.83
N ILE A 251 -3.26 -31.46 3.55
CA ILE A 251 -3.88 -32.74 3.16
C ILE A 251 -3.14 -33.91 3.80
N VAL A 252 -1.80 -33.93 3.70
CA VAL A 252 -0.97 -35.01 4.27
C VAL A 252 -1.13 -35.09 5.80
N GLN A 253 -1.29 -33.96 6.48
CA GLN A 253 -1.52 -33.92 7.93
C GLN A 253 -2.98 -34.20 8.32
N SER A 254 -3.91 -34.12 7.38
CA SER A 254 -5.32 -34.38 7.61
C SER A 254 -5.66 -35.86 7.49
N SER A 255 -6.87 -36.23 7.93
CA SER A 255 -7.45 -37.55 7.71
C SER A 255 -8.06 -37.72 6.30
N GLN A 256 -7.90 -36.75 5.40
CA GLN A 256 -8.41 -36.85 4.03
C GLN A 256 -7.52 -37.75 3.17
N PRO A 257 -8.10 -38.55 2.26
CA PRO A 257 -7.32 -39.37 1.35
C PRO A 257 -6.57 -38.46 0.37
N ILE A 258 -5.33 -38.84 0.03
CA ILE A 258 -4.44 -38.09 -0.87
C ILE A 258 -5.08 -37.82 -2.25
N SER A 259 -6.02 -38.68 -2.69
CA SER A 259 -6.77 -38.48 -3.93
C SER A 259 -7.59 -37.19 -3.98
N ALA A 260 -7.92 -36.58 -2.83
CA ALA A 260 -8.63 -35.30 -2.77
C ALA A 260 -7.79 -34.12 -3.32
N ALA A 261 -6.46 -34.22 -3.28
CA ALA A 261 -5.56 -33.20 -3.83
C ALA A 261 -5.61 -33.09 -5.36
N PHE A 262 -6.00 -34.19 -6.04
CA PHE A 262 -5.93 -34.31 -7.51
C PHE A 262 -7.30 -34.18 -8.20
N ALA A 263 -8.39 -34.09 -7.42
CA ALA A 263 -9.75 -34.05 -7.97
C ALA A 263 -10.21 -32.66 -8.43
N GLN A 264 -9.42 -31.61 -8.18
CA GLN A 264 -9.76 -30.22 -8.51
C GLN A 264 -9.12 -29.71 -9.81
N GLU A 265 -8.25 -30.49 -10.47
CA GLU A 265 -7.85 -30.16 -11.84
C GLU A 265 -9.03 -30.50 -12.76
N ASP A 266 -9.68 -29.46 -13.29
CA ASP A 266 -10.79 -29.58 -14.24
C ASP A 266 -10.40 -30.52 -15.40
N VAL A 267 -10.89 -31.75 -15.35
CA VAL A 267 -10.75 -32.72 -16.46
C VAL A 267 -11.49 -32.10 -17.66
N PRO A 268 -10.80 -31.78 -18.78
CA PRO A 268 -11.48 -31.21 -19.94
C PRO A 268 -12.57 -32.19 -20.40
N PRO A 269 -13.81 -31.74 -20.67
CA PRO A 269 -14.86 -32.63 -21.12
C PRO A 269 -14.43 -33.27 -22.43
N GLY A 270 -14.22 -34.59 -22.40
CA GLY A 270 -13.86 -35.36 -23.57
C GLY A 270 -14.90 -35.16 -24.66
N GLN A 271 -14.46 -34.75 -25.86
CA GLN A 271 -15.32 -34.71 -27.02
C GLN A 271 -15.84 -36.13 -27.29
N THR A 272 -17.14 -36.34 -27.09
CA THR A 272 -17.83 -37.53 -27.53
C THR A 272 -17.78 -37.58 -29.06
N ARG A 273 -17.10 -38.60 -29.57
CA ARG A 273 -17.11 -39.01 -30.98
C ARG A 273 -18.49 -39.46 -31.42
#